data_AF-A0A661RDF7-F1
#
_entry.id   AF-A0A661RDF7-F1
#
_cell.length_a   1.000
_cell.length_b   1.000
_cell.length_c   1.000
_cell.angle_alpha   90.00
_cell.angle_beta   90.00
_cell.angle_gamma   90.00
#
_symmetry.space_group_name_H-M   'P 1'
#
loop_
_entity.id
_entity.type
_entity.pdbx_description
1 polymer ?
#
loop_
_entity_poly.entity_id
_entity_poly.type
_entity_poly.pdbx_seq_one_letter_code
_entity_poly.pdbx_strand_id
1 'polypeptide(L)' 'NCEHLNKREYFDTIKCMGTDGFKCPGAPVRFSETPWKLNAVAPSLSEHNHEVFCTDLKYSKQELVQLSRTGII' A
#
# COMPACT_ATOMS: atom_id res chain seq x y z
N ASN A 1 -1.67 -13.59 -22.13
CA ASN A 1 -0.36 -14.26 -21.97
C ASN A 1 0.64 -13.77 -23.00
N CYS A 2 1.32 -12.65 -22.75
CA CYS A 2 2.40 -12.17 -23.61
C CYS A 2 3.73 -12.75 -23.13
N GLU A 3 4.42 -13.52 -23.98
CA GLU A 3 5.67 -14.21 -23.64
C GLU A 3 6.75 -13.23 -23.16
N HIS A 4 6.84 -12.07 -23.81
CA HIS A 4 7.80 -11.03 -23.46
C HIS A 4 7.67 -10.55 -22.01
N LEU A 5 6.43 -10.32 -21.54
CA LEU A 5 6.18 -9.81 -20.19
C LEU A 5 6.43 -10.88 -19.12
N ASN A 6 6.12 -12.14 -19.42
CA ASN A 6 6.38 -13.25 -18.50
C ASN A 6 7.88 -13.52 -18.33
N LYS A 7 8.68 -13.50 -19.42
CA LYS A 7 10.14 -13.70 -19.34
C LYS A 7 10.87 -12.65 -18.51
N ARG A 8 10.29 -11.45 -18.39
CA ARG A 8 10.86 -10.33 -17.65
C ARG A 8 10.23 -10.16 -16.28
N GLU A 9 9.52 -11.19 -15.79
CA GLU A 9 8.87 -11.19 -14.47
C GLU A 9 8.07 -9.91 -14.24
N TYR A 10 7.39 -9.43 -15.28
CA TYR A 10 6.69 -8.16 -15.23
C TYR A 10 5.48 -8.21 -14.29
N PHE A 11 4.97 -9.40 -13.99
CA PHE A 11 3.81 -9.58 -13.14
C PHE A 11 4.20 -10.25 -11.83
N ASP A 12 3.82 -9.63 -10.73
CA ASP A 12 3.98 -10.16 -9.39
C ASP A 12 2.62 -10.50 -8.76
N THR A 13 2.64 -11.41 -7.80
CA THR A 13 1.44 -11.77 -7.03
C THR A 13 1.43 -11.00 -5.72
N ILE A 14 0.46 -10.12 -5.55
CA ILE A 14 0.26 -9.33 -4.33
C ILE A 14 -0.81 -9.98 -3.47
N LYS A 15 -0.52 -10.16 -2.18
CA LYS A 15 -1.50 -10.57 -1.17
C LYS A 15 -1.94 -9.38 -0.31
N CYS A 16 -3.10 -8.81 -0.61
CA CYS A 16 -3.73 -7.79 0.22
C CYS A 16 -4.55 -8.42 1.35
N MET A 17 -4.78 -7.70 2.46
CA MET A 17 -5.69 -8.16 3.51
C MET A 17 -7.09 -8.41 2.94
N GLY A 18 -7.68 -9.57 3.26
CA GLY A 18 -9.00 -9.97 2.77
C GLY A 18 -9.05 -10.52 1.34
N THR A 19 -7.90 -10.72 0.67
CA THR A 19 -7.84 -11.36 -0.66
C THR A 19 -6.84 -12.51 -0.67
N ASP A 20 -7.13 -13.58 -1.42
CA ASP A 20 -6.25 -14.76 -1.58
C ASP A 20 -4.97 -14.50 -2.39
N GLY A 21 -4.82 -13.27 -2.88
CA GLY A 21 -3.71 -12.81 -3.71
C GLY A 21 -4.12 -12.69 -5.17
N PHE A 22 -3.66 -11.62 -5.82
CA PHE A 22 -3.95 -11.38 -7.24
C PHE A 22 -2.68 -11.00 -7.99
N LYS A 23 -2.67 -11.33 -9.28
CA LYS A 23 -1.56 -11.02 -10.18
C LYS A 23 -1.71 -9.59 -10.69
N CYS A 24 -0.72 -8.75 -10.41
CA CYS A 24 -0.69 -7.38 -10.87
C CYS A 24 0.58 -7.10 -11.69
N PRO A 25 0.58 -6.04 -12.51
CA PRO A 25 1.81 -5.49 -13.07
C PRO A 25 2.75 -5.01 -11.96
N GLY A 26 4.03 -5.37 -12.08
CA GLY A 26 5.15 -4.88 -11.27
C GLY A 26 5.79 -3.64 -11.90
N ALA A 27 7.11 -3.48 -11.69
CA ALA A 27 7.83 -2.29 -12.14
C ALA A 27 7.73 -2.10 -13.68
N PRO A 28 7.30 -0.92 -14.17
CA PRO A 28 7.31 -0.62 -15.60
C PRO A 28 8.72 -0.55 -16.20
N VAL A 29 9.72 -0.20 -15.37
CA VAL A 29 11.13 -0.06 -15.75
C VAL A 29 12.01 -0.65 -14.63
N ARG A 30 13.14 -1.26 -15.00
CA ARG A 30 14.14 -1.78 -14.06
C ARG A 30 15.32 -0.81 -13.99
N PHE A 31 15.51 -0.17 -12.84
CA PHE A 31 16.71 0.63 -12.55
C PHE A 31 17.80 -0.25 -11.93
N SER A 32 19.05 -0.07 -12.36
CA SER A 32 20.19 -0.86 -11.89
C SER A 32 20.64 -0.47 -10.48
N GLU A 33 20.58 0.82 -10.14
CA GLU A 33 21.05 1.34 -8.84
C GLU A 33 19.92 1.47 -7.82
N THR A 34 18.70 1.76 -8.27
CA THR A 34 17.51 1.96 -7.43
C THR A 34 16.40 0.99 -7.84
N PRO A 35 16.59 -0.33 -7.63
CA PRO A 35 15.63 -1.32 -8.07
C PRO A 35 14.26 -1.05 -7.44
N TRP A 36 13.25 -0.91 -8.29
CA TRP A 36 11.87 -0.77 -7.83
C TRP A 36 11.44 -2.06 -7.13
N LYS A 37 10.80 -1.91 -5.97
CA LYS A 37 10.26 -3.02 -5.19
C LYS A 37 8.86 -2.66 -4.71
N LEU A 38 7.94 -3.60 -4.87
CA LEU A 38 6.64 -3.50 -4.24
C LEU A 38 6.78 -3.94 -2.77
N ASN A 39 7.02 -2.97 -1.88
CA ASN A 39 7.29 -3.26 -0.47
C ASN A 39 6.02 -3.30 0.41
N ALA A 40 4.90 -2.79 -0.11
CA ALA A 40 3.65 -2.71 0.61
C ALA A 40 2.48 -3.02 -0.32
N VAL A 41 1.41 -3.57 0.26
CA VAL A 41 0.16 -3.82 -0.44
C VAL A 41 -0.75 -2.59 -0.34
N ALA A 42 -1.86 -2.60 -1.07
CA ALA A 42 -2.85 -1.54 -0.93
C ALA A 42 -3.34 -1.50 0.53
N PRO A 43 -3.31 -0.34 1.19
CA PRO A 43 -3.76 -0.22 2.57
C PRO A 43 -5.28 -0.41 2.65
N SER A 44 -5.73 -0.93 3.79
CA SER A 44 -7.15 -0.98 4.15
C SER A 44 -7.67 0.41 4.48
N LEU A 45 -8.99 0.57 4.46
CA LEU A 45 -9.62 1.82 4.88
C LEU A 45 -9.15 2.17 6.30
N SER A 46 -8.63 3.39 6.48
CA SER A 46 -8.16 3.94 7.75
C SER A 46 -6.98 3.22 8.42
N GLU A 47 -6.24 2.34 7.70
CA GLU A 47 -5.11 1.56 8.26
C GLU A 47 -4.00 2.45 8.85
N HIS A 48 -3.71 3.59 8.21
CA HIS A 48 -2.64 4.50 8.62
C HIS A 48 -3.11 5.75 9.38
N ASN A 49 -4.38 5.83 9.79
CA ASN A 49 -4.90 7.04 10.46
C ASN A 49 -4.10 7.36 11.72
N HIS A 50 -3.77 6.37 12.55
CA HIS A 50 -2.99 6.63 13.76
C HIS A 50 -1.57 7.14 13.43
N GLU A 51 -0.90 6.56 12.44
CA GLU A 51 0.45 6.98 12.04
C GLU A 51 0.45 8.43 11.55
N VAL A 52 -0.43 8.75 10.60
CA VAL A 52 -0.50 10.10 10.02
C VAL A 52 -0.94 11.13 11.06
N PHE A 53 -2.04 10.89 11.78
CA PHE A 53 -2.57 11.89 12.70
C PHE A 53 -1.74 12.02 13.99
N CYS A 54 -1.36 10.91 14.62
CA CYS A 54 -0.66 10.96 15.91
C CYS A 54 0.85 11.13 15.77
N THR A 55 1.49 10.52 14.77
CA THR A 55 2.96 10.57 14.61
C THR A 55 3.36 11.79 13.78
N ASP A 56 2.83 11.94 12.57
CA ASP A 56 3.28 13.00 11.65
C ASP A 56 2.68 14.35 12.00
N LEU A 57 1.36 14.38 12.24
CA LEU A 57 0.61 15.60 12.52
C LEU A 57 0.51 15.93 14.02
N LYS A 58 0.99 15.05 14.91
CA LYS A 58 1.09 15.23 16.37
C LYS A 58 -0.26 15.48 17.08
N TYR A 59 -1.36 14.99 16.52
CA TYR A 59 -2.64 14.96 17.21
C TYR A 59 -2.58 14.02 18.42
N SER A 60 -3.29 14.39 19.48
CA SER A 60 -3.51 13.51 20.62
C SER A 60 -4.45 12.37 20.24
N LYS A 61 -4.35 11.25 20.98
CA LYS A 61 -5.29 10.13 20.83
C LYS A 61 -6.74 10.54 21.08
N GLN A 62 -6.97 11.55 21.92
CA GLN A 62 -8.31 12.05 22.22
C GLN A 62 -8.90 12.80 21.03
N GLU A 63 -8.10 13.61 20.33
CA GLU A 63 -8.53 14.29 19.11
C GLU A 63 -8.80 13.29 17.98
N LEU A 64 -7.98 12.25 17.83
CA LEU A 64 -8.24 11.17 16.86
C LEU A 64 -9.61 10.50 17.10
N VAL A 65 -9.92 10.19 18.36
CA VAL A 65 -11.22 9.61 18.73
C VAL A 65 -12.36 10.58 18.43
N GLN A 66 -12.15 11.88 18.65
CA GLN A 66 -13.16 12.90 18.33
C GLN A 66 -13.41 13.00 16.83
N LEU A 67 -12.37 12.95 15.99
CA LEU A 67 -12.48 12.94 14.53
C LEU A 67 -13.29 11.72 14.05
N SER A 68 -13.01 10.54 14.62
CA SER A 68 -13.77 9.32 14.28
C SER A 68 -15.23 9.40 14.73
N ARG A 69 -15.49 9.92 15.95
CA ARG A 69 -16.86 10.08 16.47
C ARG A 69 -17.70 11.08 15.66
N THR A 70 -17.06 12.07 15.07
CA THR A 70 -17.72 13.09 14.24
C THR A 70 -17.88 12.66 12.78
N GLY A 71 -17.38 11.48 12.41
CA GLY A 71 -17.48 10.93 11.06
C GLY A 71 -16.55 11.59 10.04
N ILE A 72 -15.50 12.28 10.50
CA ILE A 72 -14.48 12.88 9.63
C ILE A 72 -13.51 11.81 9.11
N ILE A 73 -13.24 10.77 9.93
CA ILE A 73 -12.32 9.66 9.63
C ILE A 73 -12.88 8.29 10.02
#